data_AF-A0A6N7IND4-F1
#
_entry.id   AF-A0A6N7IND4-F1
#
_cell.length_a   1.000
_cell.length_b   1.000
_cell.length_c   1.000
_cell.angle_alpha   90.00
_cell.angle_beta   90.00
_cell.angle_gamma   90.00
#
_symmetry.space_group_name_H-M   'P 1'
#
loop_
_entity.id
_entity.type
_entity.pdbx_description
1 polymer ?
#
loop_
_entity_poly.entity_id
_entity_poly.type
_entity_poly.pdbx_seq_one_letter_code
_entity_poly.pdbx_strand_id
1 'polypeptide(L)'
;MTLAQTIKFFQEAGIKAIPIPGTSKYYIQFRDGGSVFVGEKTLFHLLDSTEDREEVIRSLRNFPHRPGNYPERYRKRVTVV
;
A
#
# COMPACT_ATOMS: atom_id res chain seq x y z
N MET A 1 -4.26 -10.45 -11.68
CA MET A 1 -3.54 -11.43 -10.80
C MET A 1 -4.45 -11.91 -9.66
N THR A 2 -4.21 -13.07 -9.04
CA THR A 2 -4.95 -13.44 -7.82
C THR A 2 -4.40 -12.72 -6.58
N LEU A 3 -5.24 -12.50 -5.56
CA LEU A 3 -4.82 -11.87 -4.30
C LEU A 3 -3.64 -12.60 -3.64
N ALA A 4 -3.58 -13.93 -3.76
CA ALA A 4 -2.47 -14.74 -3.25
C ALA A 4 -1.13 -14.44 -3.95
N GLN A 5 -1.15 -14.26 -5.28
CA GLN A 5 0.04 -13.88 -6.05
C GLN A 5 0.54 -12.48 -5.67
N THR A 6 -0.40 -11.57 -5.39
CA THR A 6 -0.07 -10.21 -4.93
C THR A 6 0.59 -10.23 -3.55
N ILE A 7 0.02 -10.98 -2.59
CA ILE A 7 0.57 -11.05 -1.24
C ILE A 7 1.98 -11.63 -1.27
N LYS A 8 2.20 -12.68 -2.07
CA LYS A 8 3.53 -13.25 -2.29
C LYS A 8 4.50 -12.24 -2.90
N PHE A 9 4.06 -11.49 -3.92
CA PHE A 9 4.86 -10.44 -4.54
C PHE A 9 5.25 -9.34 -3.54
N PHE A 10 4.31 -8.85 -2.73
CA PHE A 10 4.61 -7.86 -1.70
C PHE A 10 5.59 -8.40 -0.68
N GLN A 11 5.44 -9.66 -0.25
CA GLN A 11 6.42 -10.30 0.63
C GLN A 11 7.82 -10.37 0.00
N GLU A 12 7.92 -10.77 -1.28
CA GLU A 12 9.20 -10.82 -2.02
C GLU A 12 9.85 -9.43 -2.14
N ALA A 13 9.05 -8.38 -2.30
CA ALA A 13 9.51 -6.98 -2.34
C ALA A 13 9.79 -6.38 -0.95
N GLY A 14 9.59 -7.13 0.14
CA GLY A 14 9.70 -6.63 1.51
C GLY A 14 8.62 -5.60 1.88
N ILE A 15 7.51 -5.60 1.16
CA ILE A 15 6.34 -4.74 1.35
C ILE A 15 5.34 -5.45 2.25
N LYS A 16 4.84 -4.74 3.27
CA LYS A 16 3.78 -5.21 4.15
C LYS A 16 2.49 -4.48 3.82
N ALA A 17 1.47 -5.20 3.37
CA ALA A 17 0.12 -4.69 3.23
C ALA A 17 -0.73 -5.09 4.43
N ILE A 18 -1.16 -4.12 5.22
CA ILE A 18 -1.91 -4.32 6.46
C ILE A 18 -3.31 -3.72 6.26
N PRO A 19 -4.39 -4.53 6.25
CA PRO A 19 -5.74 -3.98 6.20
C PRO A 19 -6.04 -3.18 7.48
N ILE A 20 -6.74 -2.06 7.34
CA ILE A 20 -7.08 -1.20 8.49
C ILE A 20 -8.51 -1.49 8.93
N PRO A 21 -8.72 -2.11 10.11
CA PRO A 21 -10.05 -2.49 10.58
C PRO A 21 -11.00 -1.30 10.68
N GLY A 22 -12.25 -1.49 10.26
CA GLY A 22 -13.27 -0.45 10.23
C GLY A 22 -13.12 0.55 9.08
N THR A 23 -12.24 0.26 8.10
CA THR A 23 -12.07 1.08 6.89
C THR A 23 -11.88 0.19 5.67
N SER A 24 -12.16 0.70 4.47
CA SER A 24 -11.83 0.03 3.20
C SER A 24 -10.45 0.46 2.68
N LYS A 25 -9.42 0.44 3.55
CA LYS A 25 -8.08 0.91 3.25
C LYS A 25 -7.01 -0.08 3.72
N TYR A 26 -5.89 -0.09 3.00
CA TYR A 26 -4.67 -0.80 3.34
C TYR A 26 -3.57 0.19 3.70
N TYR A 27 -2.84 -0.12 4.76
CA TYR A 27 -1.55 0.48 5.08
C TYR A 27 -0.46 -0.35 4.41
N ILE A 28 0.24 0.27 3.46
CA ILE A 28 1.36 -0.33 2.76
C ILE A 28 2.64 0.21 3.38
N GLN A 29 3.47 -0.66 3.93
CA GLN A 29 4.80 -0.32 4.44
C GLN A 29 5.85 -0.91 3.52
N PHE A 30 6.74 -0.06 3.01
CA PHE A 30 7.84 -0.45 2.16
C PHE A 30 9.09 -0.80 2.98
N ARG A 31 10.04 -1.51 2.36
CA ARG A 31 11.28 -1.97 2.99
C ARG A 31 12.18 -0.82 3.48
N ASP A 32 12.17 0.31 2.79
CA ASP A 32 12.91 1.54 3.10
C ASP A 32 12.29 2.34 4.27
N GLY A 33 11.24 1.83 4.92
CA GLY A 33 10.58 2.51 6.03
C GLY A 33 9.48 3.48 5.60
N GLY A 34 9.43 3.83 4.31
CA GLY A 34 8.32 4.57 3.71
C GLY A 34 6.99 3.82 3.89
N SER A 35 5.89 4.57 3.92
CA SER A 35 4.56 3.97 4.00
C SER A 35 3.52 4.81 3.27
N VAL A 36 2.43 4.18 2.85
CA VAL A 36 1.32 4.83 2.18
C VAL A 36 -0.01 4.17 2.53
N PHE A 37 -1.07 4.96 2.55
CA PHE A 37 -2.43 4.46 2.72
C PHE A 37 -3.15 4.44 1.39
N VAL A 38 -3.63 3.28 0.99
CA VAL A 38 -4.33 3.09 -0.29
C VAL A 38 -5.70 2.51 -0.04
N GLY A 39 -6.71 3.04 -0.73
CA GLY A 39 -8.06 2.46 -0.69
C GLY A 39 -8.05 1.07 -1.29
N GLU A 40 -8.81 0.15 -0.72
CA GLU A 40 -8.92 -1.24 -1.17
C GLU A 40 -9.21 -1.33 -2.67
N LYS A 41 -10.25 -0.62 -3.14
CA LYS A 41 -10.62 -0.57 -4.57
C LYS A 41 -9.46 -0.08 -5.45
N THR A 42 -8.71 0.92 -5.00
CA THR A 42 -7.57 1.46 -5.75
C THR A 42 -6.40 0.50 -5.76
N LEU A 43 -6.11 -0.15 -4.64
CA LEU A 43 -5.07 -1.17 -4.53
C LEU A 43 -5.37 -2.33 -5.48
N PHE A 44 -6.59 -2.87 -5.44
CA PHE A 44 -7.00 -3.94 -6.34
C PHE A 44 -6.96 -3.51 -7.81
N HIS A 45 -7.41 -2.30 -8.12
CA HIS A 45 -7.34 -1.79 -9.49
C HIS A 45 -5.90 -1.64 -9.98
N LEU A 46 -4.98 -1.17 -9.14
CA LEU A 46 -3.55 -1.08 -9.47
C LEU A 46 -2.94 -2.45 -9.73
N LEU A 47 -3.34 -3.46 -8.96
CA LEU A 47 -2.86 -4.84 -9.08
C LEU A 47 -3.46 -5.59 -10.28
N ASP A 48 -4.62 -5.15 -10.76
CA ASP A 48 -5.29 -5.72 -11.92
C ASP A 48 -4.86 -5.02 -13.22
N SER A 49 -4.58 -3.72 -13.17
CA SER A 49 -4.29 -2.89 -14.35
C SER A 49 -2.87 -3.04 -14.89
N THR A 50 -1.91 -3.56 -14.11
CA THR A 50 -0.53 -3.68 -14.57
C THR A 50 0.02 -5.07 -14.27
N GLU A 51 0.63 -5.68 -15.28
CA GLU A 51 1.42 -6.91 -15.12
C GLU A 51 2.82 -6.59 -14.57
N ASP A 52 3.25 -5.33 -14.69
CA ASP A 52 4.57 -4.89 -14.24
C ASP A 52 4.58 -4.53 -12.74
N ARG A 53 5.25 -5.41 -12.01
CA ARG A 53 5.39 -5.35 -10.56
C ARG A 53 6.09 -4.08 -10.07
N GLU A 54 7.09 -3.60 -10.80
CA GLU A 54 7.81 -2.38 -10.41
C GLU A 54 6.95 -1.13 -10.61
N GLU A 55 6.12 -1.12 -11.65
CA GLU A 55 5.15 -0.07 -11.91
C GLU A 55 4.08 0.02 -10.79
N VAL A 56 3.62 -1.11 -10.24
CA VAL A 56 2.75 -1.11 -9.04
C VAL A 56 3.46 -0.41 -7.89
N ILE A 57 4.70 -0.79 -7.58
CA ILE A 57 5.45 -0.22 -6.45
C ILE A 57 5.68 1.28 -6.66
N ARG A 58 6.08 1.68 -7.87
CA ARG A 58 6.28 3.09 -8.23
C ARG A 58 4.97 3.88 -8.09
N SER A 59 3.86 3.32 -8.53
CA SER A 59 2.53 3.93 -8.40
C SER A 59 2.08 4.06 -6.95
N LEU A 60 2.35 3.04 -6.12
CA LEU A 60 2.07 3.10 -4.68
C LEU A 60 2.94 4.14 -3.97
N ARG A 61 4.21 4.29 -4.35
CA ARG A 61 5.12 5.30 -3.79
C ARG A 61 4.73 6.73 -4.18
N ASN A 62 4.30 6.92 -5.43
CA ASN A 62 3.83 8.20 -5.94
C ASN A 62 2.35 8.47 -5.60
N PHE A 63 1.69 7.53 -4.91
CA PHE A 63 0.29 7.68 -4.58
C PHE A 63 0.13 8.89 -3.66
N PRO A 64 -0.68 9.89 -4.04
CA PRO A 64 -0.74 11.14 -3.30
C PRO A 64 -1.17 10.85 -1.87
N HIS A 65 -0.32 11.21 -0.91
CA HIS A 65 -0.66 11.26 0.51
C HIS A 65 -1.76 12.30 0.69
N ARG A 66 -3.02 11.92 0.50
CA ARG A 66 -4.14 12.74 0.94
C ARG A 66 -4.39 12.39 2.39
N PRO A 67 -4.08 13.26 3.37
CA PRO A 67 -4.37 13.04 4.79
C PRO A 67 -5.89 13.10 5.06
N GLY A 68 -6.67 12.23 4.43
CA GLY A 68 -8.11 12.13 4.61
C GLY A 68 -8.45 11.11 5.69
N ASN A 69 -8.71 11.60 6.91
CA ASN A 69 -9.24 10.84 8.05
C ASN A 69 -8.56 9.49 8.28
N TYR A 70 -7.30 9.52 8.72
CA TYR A 70 -6.58 8.33 9.14
C TYR A 70 -6.60 8.22 10.67
N PRO A 71 -6.84 7.03 11.24
CA PRO A 71 -6.69 6.82 12.67
C PRO A 71 -5.26 7.19 13.10
N GLU A 72 -5.13 8.03 14.13
CA GLU A 72 -3.84 8.58 14.59
C GLU A 72 -2.78 7.49 14.86
N ARG A 73 -3.23 6.30 15.27
CA ARG A 73 -2.39 5.12 15.50
C ARG A 73 -1.57 4.66 14.30
N TYR A 74 -1.98 5.00 13.07
CA TYR A 74 -1.20 4.72 11.85
C TYR A 74 -0.48 5.96 11.30
N ARG A 75 -0.85 7.16 11.75
CA ARG A 75 -0.18 8.43 11.41
C ARG A 75 1.22 8.52 12.02
N LYS A 76 1.43 7.93 13.20
CA LYS A 76 2.71 7.92 13.93
C LYS A 76 3.88 7.17 13.25
N ARG A 77 3.68 6.57 12.07
CA ARG A 77 4.76 5.95 11.27
C ARG A 77 5.15 6.74 10.02
N VAL A 78 4.52 7.90 9.80
CA VAL A 78 4.91 8.85 8.75
C VAL A 78 6.01 9.75 9.32
N THR A 79 7.17 9.19 9.66
CA THR A 79 8.37 10.00 9.85
C THR A 79 9.02 10.11 8.48
N VAL A 80 8.81 11.26 7.85
CA VAL A 80 9.62 11.71 6.73
C VAL A 80 11.03 11.93 7.28
N VAL A 81 12.00 11.15 6.81
CA VAL A 81 13.42 11.47 6.89
C VAL A 81 13.88 11.77 5.47
#